data_AF-A0AB38AXF4-F1
#
_entry.id   AF-A0AB38AXF4-F1
#
_cell.length_a   1.000
_cell.length_b   1.000
_cell.length_c   1.000
_cell.angle_alpha   90.00
_cell.angle_beta   90.00
_cell.angle_gamma   90.00
#
_symmetry.space_group_name_H-M   'P 1'
#
loop_
_entity.id
_entity.type
_entity.pdbx_description
1 polymer ?
#
loop_
_entity_poly.entity_id
_entity_poly.type
_entity_poly.pdbx_seq_one_letter_code
_entity_poly.pdbx_strand_id
1 'polypeptide(L)'
;MTTAGDPHPAPPRHHAPHAPPLVARLTIAPHTDTVRCIDGVWWPHSADLLAELPELLAALPFDWPRITHATVNGAPWSALPAHTLVEGHVVRLRRTTGRPGPDTICLVSPGHGRWDLLIIPPSTPEPEAVRMMAQMARTGELTPA
;
A
#
# COMPACT_ATOMS: atom_id res chain seq x y z
N MET A 1 -60.28 15.66 -8.69
CA MET A 1 -59.16 15.67 -9.67
C MET A 1 -58.13 16.67 -9.18
N THR A 2 -56.85 16.32 -9.27
CA THR A 2 -55.64 17.09 -8.92
C THR A 2 -55.12 17.01 -7.48
N THR A 3 -54.05 16.22 -7.39
CA THR A 3 -53.02 16.07 -6.36
C THR A 3 -51.98 17.19 -6.46
N ALA A 4 -51.24 17.47 -5.39
CA ALA A 4 -49.85 17.97 -5.32
C ALA A 4 -49.65 18.63 -3.94
N GLY A 5 -48.68 18.31 -3.11
CA GLY A 5 -47.53 17.43 -3.19
C GLY A 5 -46.71 17.76 -1.95
N ASP A 6 -46.63 16.80 -1.04
CA ASP A 6 -45.85 16.89 0.19
C ASP A 6 -44.34 17.01 -0.16
N PRO A 7 -43.58 17.99 0.35
CA PRO A 7 -42.15 18.04 0.13
C PRO A 7 -41.47 16.97 0.99
N HIS A 8 -41.20 15.83 0.36
CA HIS A 8 -40.41 14.74 0.93
C HIS A 8 -39.03 15.25 1.41
N PRO A 9 -38.70 15.15 2.72
CA PRO A 9 -37.35 15.46 3.18
C PRO A 9 -36.38 14.41 2.65
N ALA A 10 -35.34 14.87 1.95
CA ALA A 10 -34.27 14.02 1.43
C ALA A 10 -33.63 13.20 2.57
N PRO A 11 -33.25 11.93 2.33
CA PRO A 11 -32.60 11.14 3.37
C PRO A 11 -31.27 11.79 3.78
N PRO A 12 -30.88 11.71 5.07
CA PRO A 12 -29.58 12.16 5.50
C PRO A 12 -28.53 11.40 4.70
N ARG A 13 -27.61 12.13 4.07
CA ARG A 13 -26.40 11.55 3.50
C ARG A 13 -25.72 10.82 4.65
N HIS A 14 -25.76 9.50 4.64
CA HIS A 14 -24.96 8.68 5.55
C HIS A 14 -23.51 9.03 5.26
N HIS A 15 -22.94 9.94 6.05
CA HIS A 15 -21.51 10.04 6.20
C HIS A 15 -21.13 8.69 6.80
N ALA A 16 -20.65 7.77 5.95
CA ALA A 16 -20.11 6.52 6.42
C ALA A 16 -19.12 6.87 7.55
N PRO A 17 -19.14 6.16 8.68
CA PRO A 17 -18.17 6.40 9.73
C PRO A 17 -16.79 6.32 9.07
N HIS A 18 -16.08 7.44 9.09
CA HIS A 18 -14.70 7.53 8.69
C HIS A 18 -13.97 6.69 9.72
N ALA A 19 -13.81 5.39 9.43
CA ALA A 19 -12.87 4.57 10.17
C ALA A 19 -11.55 5.35 10.16
N PRO A 20 -10.87 5.50 11.30
CA PRO A 20 -9.58 6.17 11.31
C PRO A 20 -8.72 5.55 10.21
N PRO A 21 -8.07 6.37 9.37
CA PRO A 21 -7.24 5.83 8.30
C PRO A 21 -6.26 4.84 8.91
N LEU A 22 -6.20 3.66 8.31
CA LEU A 22 -5.42 2.55 8.78
C LEU A 22 -3.95 2.85 8.47
N VAL A 23 -3.31 3.62 9.36
CA VAL A 23 -1.95 4.15 9.15
C VAL A 23 -1.03 3.04 8.63
N ALA A 24 -0.57 3.18 7.39
CA ALA A 24 0.28 2.16 6.79
C ALA A 24 1.54 1.97 7.63
N ARG A 25 1.83 0.70 7.95
CA ARG A 25 3.03 0.30 8.71
C ARG A 25 4.21 0.24 7.75
N LEU A 26 4.72 1.40 7.39
CA LEU A 26 5.85 1.58 6.48
C LEU A 26 7.10 1.97 7.28
N THR A 27 8.23 1.38 6.92
CA THR A 27 9.55 1.82 7.40
C THR A 27 10.47 1.95 6.20
N ILE A 28 10.98 3.15 6.02
CA ILE A 28 11.90 3.49 4.93
C ILE A 28 13.32 3.22 5.40
N ALA A 29 14.13 2.60 4.55
CA ALA A 29 15.56 2.42 4.82
C ALA A 29 16.24 3.80 4.91
N PRO A 30 17.18 4.01 5.85
CA PRO A 30 17.96 5.24 5.87
C PRO A 30 18.68 5.43 4.53
N HIS A 31 18.72 6.68 4.04
CA HIS A 31 19.37 7.00 2.79
C HIS A 31 20.86 6.68 2.88
N THR A 32 21.31 5.69 2.11
CA THR A 32 22.72 5.30 2.02
C THR A 32 23.19 5.42 0.58
N ASP A 33 24.42 5.86 0.37
CA ASP A 33 25.05 6.08 -0.94
C ASP A 33 25.16 4.80 -1.81
N THR A 34 24.91 3.63 -1.21
CA THR A 34 24.88 2.35 -1.90
C THR A 34 23.55 2.14 -2.62
N VAL A 35 23.60 1.76 -3.90
CA VAL A 35 22.45 1.32 -4.70
C VAL A 35 21.77 0.13 -3.99
N ARG A 36 20.68 0.39 -3.25
CA ARG A 36 19.91 -0.67 -2.59
C ARG A 36 18.89 -1.25 -3.56
N CYS A 37 18.68 -2.56 -3.45
CA CYS A 37 17.62 -3.27 -4.18
C CYS A 37 16.25 -3.10 -3.50
N ILE A 38 16.24 -2.66 -2.23
CA ILE A 38 15.05 -2.49 -1.39
C ILE A 38 15.16 -1.15 -0.65
N ASP A 39 14.18 -0.29 -0.86
CA ASP A 39 14.10 1.08 -0.31
C ASP A 39 13.40 1.11 1.06
N GLY A 40 12.73 0.03 1.45
CA GLY A 40 12.05 -0.05 2.73
C GLY A 40 11.28 -1.35 2.94
N VAL A 41 10.51 -1.36 4.00
CA VAL A 41 9.65 -2.47 4.39
C VAL A 41 8.27 -1.98 4.72
N TRP A 42 7.28 -2.72 4.27
CA TRP A 42 5.88 -2.43 4.45
C TRP A 42 5.19 -3.66 5.04
N TRP A 43 4.46 -3.45 6.12
CA TRP A 43 3.64 -4.47 6.76
C TRP A 43 2.16 -4.18 6.52
N PRO A 44 1.52 -4.79 5.52
CA PRO A 44 0.07 -4.69 5.32
C PRO A 44 -0.70 -5.21 6.54
N HIS A 45 -1.88 -4.64 6.78
CA HIS A 45 -2.81 -5.19 7.77
C HIS A 45 -3.57 -6.40 7.23
N SER A 46 -3.74 -6.49 5.90
CA SER A 46 -4.50 -7.53 5.22
C SER A 46 -3.91 -7.92 3.87
N ALA A 47 -4.31 -9.07 3.34
CA ALA A 47 -3.92 -9.53 2.00
C ALA A 47 -4.75 -8.85 0.87
N ASP A 48 -5.50 -7.78 1.18
CA ASP A 48 -6.27 -7.00 0.22
C ASP A 48 -5.49 -5.77 -0.24
N LEU A 49 -4.83 -5.88 -1.40
CA LEU A 49 -4.04 -4.78 -1.94
C LEU A 49 -4.87 -3.53 -2.22
N LEU A 50 -6.17 -3.68 -2.56
CA LEU A 50 -7.00 -2.52 -2.91
C LEU A 50 -7.30 -1.67 -1.69
N ALA A 51 -7.50 -2.30 -0.53
CA ALA A 51 -7.70 -1.62 0.73
C ALA A 51 -6.39 -0.99 1.24
N GLU A 52 -5.26 -1.66 1.04
CA GLU A 52 -3.99 -1.19 1.60
C GLU A 52 -3.24 -0.18 0.72
N LEU A 53 -3.45 -0.20 -0.61
CA LEU A 53 -2.71 0.66 -1.53
C LEU A 53 -2.92 2.17 -1.24
N PRO A 54 -4.14 2.68 -0.99
CA PRO A 54 -4.34 4.07 -0.62
C PRO A 54 -3.53 4.49 0.62
N GLU A 55 -3.54 3.67 1.67
CA GLU A 55 -2.79 3.92 2.91
C GLU A 55 -1.28 3.87 2.66
N LEU A 56 -0.81 2.90 1.88
CA LEU A 56 0.59 2.80 1.49
C LEU A 56 1.05 4.04 0.73
N LEU A 57 0.25 4.51 -0.24
CA LEU A 57 0.56 5.72 -1.01
C LEU A 57 0.55 6.98 -0.13
N ALA A 58 -0.37 7.06 0.84
CA ALA A 58 -0.44 8.17 1.79
C ALA A 58 0.75 8.20 2.76
N ALA A 59 1.34 7.05 3.09
CA ALA A 59 2.51 6.95 3.96
C ALA A 59 3.86 7.14 3.23
N LEU A 60 3.87 7.16 1.90
CA LEU A 60 5.08 7.49 1.15
C LEU A 60 5.50 8.94 1.40
N PRO A 61 6.80 9.28 1.26
CA PRO A 61 7.27 10.65 1.40
C PRO A 61 6.52 11.60 0.45
N PHE A 62 6.21 12.80 0.94
CA PHE A 62 5.43 13.82 0.23
C PHE A 62 6.02 14.23 -1.14
N ASP A 63 7.30 13.97 -1.36
CA ASP A 63 8.01 14.31 -2.59
C ASP A 63 7.67 13.39 -3.78
N TRP A 64 6.77 12.40 -3.61
CA TRP A 64 6.38 11.47 -4.67
C TRP A 64 5.03 11.86 -5.30
N PRO A 65 5.04 12.44 -6.52
CA PRO A 65 3.87 13.16 -7.05
C PRO A 65 2.73 12.24 -7.53
N ARG A 66 3.03 11.01 -7.99
CA ARG A 66 2.01 10.04 -8.43
C ARG A 66 2.58 8.64 -8.70
N ILE A 67 2.06 7.61 -8.04
CA ILE A 67 2.34 6.22 -8.42
C ILE A 67 1.44 5.82 -9.58
N THR A 68 2.01 5.22 -10.62
CA THR A 68 1.24 4.78 -11.80
C THR A 68 1.20 3.27 -11.95
N HIS A 69 2.17 2.56 -11.38
CA HIS A 69 2.23 1.12 -11.40
C HIS A 69 2.59 0.60 -10.02
N ALA A 70 1.88 -0.42 -9.56
CA ALA A 70 2.20 -1.19 -8.37
C ALA A 70 2.34 -2.65 -8.78
N THR A 71 3.54 -3.22 -8.60
CA THR A 71 3.84 -4.60 -8.94
C THR A 71 4.15 -5.38 -7.67
N VAL A 72 3.33 -6.36 -7.33
CA VAL A 72 3.53 -7.22 -6.16
C VAL A 72 4.16 -8.55 -6.55
N ASN A 73 5.01 -9.08 -5.68
CA ASN A 73 5.64 -10.39 -5.78
C ASN A 73 5.31 -11.24 -4.54
N GLY A 74 5.13 -12.55 -4.75
CA GLY A 74 5.10 -13.56 -3.70
C GLY A 74 3.78 -13.68 -2.91
N ALA A 75 3.36 -12.62 -2.20
CA ALA A 75 2.27 -12.73 -1.23
C ALA A 75 0.94 -13.22 -1.87
N PRO A 76 0.09 -13.94 -1.12
CA PRO A 76 -1.22 -14.40 -1.59
C PRO A 76 -2.21 -13.24 -1.62
N TRP A 77 -1.94 -12.23 -2.44
CA TRP A 77 -2.83 -11.11 -2.70
C TRP A 77 -4.15 -11.63 -3.24
N SER A 78 -5.25 -11.09 -2.71
CA SER A 78 -6.61 -11.34 -3.22
C SER A 78 -6.70 -10.95 -4.71
N ALA A 79 -7.79 -11.31 -5.38
CA ALA A 79 -7.97 -11.05 -6.80
C ALA A 79 -7.74 -9.55 -7.12
N LEU A 80 -6.69 -9.27 -7.89
CA LEU A 80 -6.29 -7.91 -8.25
C LEU A 80 -6.91 -7.54 -9.61
N PRO A 81 -7.69 -6.45 -9.70
CA PRO A 81 -8.05 -5.90 -11.00
C PRO A 81 -6.78 -5.37 -11.69
N ALA A 82 -6.79 -5.29 -13.03
CA ALA A 82 -5.64 -4.76 -13.78
C ALA A 82 -5.32 -3.29 -13.46
N HIS A 83 -6.32 -2.55 -12.97
CA HIS A 83 -6.20 -1.15 -12.58
C HIS A 83 -7.13 -0.84 -11.40
N THR A 84 -6.74 0.13 -10.60
CA THR A 84 -7.56 0.68 -9.52
C THR A 84 -7.44 2.20 -9.49
N LEU A 85 -8.48 2.87 -9.00
CA LEU A 85 -8.47 4.32 -8.78
C LEU A 85 -8.09 4.59 -7.33
N VAL A 86 -6.95 5.25 -7.11
CA VAL A 86 -6.46 5.66 -5.79
C VAL A 86 -6.19 7.15 -5.84
N GLU A 87 -6.61 7.94 -4.84
CA GLU A 87 -6.35 9.40 -4.79
C GLU A 87 -6.58 10.11 -6.14
N GLY A 88 -7.70 9.81 -6.80
CA GLY A 88 -8.08 10.41 -8.09
C GLY A 88 -7.23 10.02 -9.31
N HIS A 89 -6.39 8.98 -9.23
CA HIS A 89 -5.60 8.48 -10.36
C HIS A 89 -5.60 6.98 -10.52
N VAL A 90 -5.38 6.53 -11.76
CA VAL A 90 -5.35 5.13 -12.11
C VAL A 90 -3.98 4.54 -11.82
N VAL A 91 -3.93 3.60 -10.88
CA VAL A 91 -2.75 2.77 -10.60
C VAL A 91 -2.93 1.43 -11.28
N ARG A 92 -1.99 1.05 -12.13
CA ARG A 92 -1.95 -0.27 -12.76
C ARG A 92 -1.40 -1.29 -11.78
N LEU A 93 -2.17 -2.32 -11.49
CA LEU A 93 -1.74 -3.40 -10.60
C LEU A 93 -1.19 -4.54 -11.43
N ARG A 94 -0.01 -5.03 -11.05
CA ARG A 94 0.60 -6.21 -11.63
C ARG A 94 0.97 -7.17 -10.52
N ARG A 95 0.79 -8.46 -10.78
CA ARG A 95 1.29 -9.51 -9.91
C ARG A 95 2.36 -10.28 -10.66
N THR A 96 3.49 -10.47 -10.02
CA THR A 96 4.51 -11.41 -10.47
C THR A 96 4.25 -12.74 -9.77
N THR A 97 3.92 -13.78 -10.54
CA THR A 97 3.71 -15.14 -10.04
C THR A 97 4.92 -16.01 -10.37
N GLY A 98 5.26 -16.94 -9.47
CA GLY A 98 6.32 -17.92 -9.70
C GLY A 98 7.75 -17.39 -9.67
N ARG A 99 7.98 -16.15 -9.20
CA ARG A 99 9.33 -15.63 -8.97
C ARG A 99 9.81 -16.07 -7.58
N PRO A 100 10.86 -16.90 -7.48
CA PRO A 100 11.44 -17.25 -6.19
C PRO A 100 12.05 -16.01 -5.54
N GLY A 101 11.78 -15.81 -4.26
CA GLY A 101 12.26 -14.66 -3.49
C GLY A 101 11.24 -14.17 -2.47
N PRO A 102 11.60 -13.14 -1.69
CA PRO A 102 10.71 -12.56 -0.70
C PRO A 102 9.51 -11.86 -1.33
N ASP A 103 8.47 -11.66 -0.53
CA ASP A 103 7.32 -10.85 -0.89
C ASP A 103 7.77 -9.39 -1.02
N THR A 104 7.53 -8.76 -2.17
CA THR A 104 7.96 -7.38 -2.43
C THR A 104 6.92 -6.63 -3.23
N ILE A 105 6.79 -5.32 -3.01
CA ILE A 105 5.98 -4.42 -3.84
C ILE A 105 6.88 -3.37 -4.47
N CYS A 106 6.80 -3.26 -5.79
CA CYS A 106 7.49 -2.26 -6.59
C CYS A 106 6.48 -1.19 -7.02
N LEU A 107 6.65 0.04 -6.53
CA LEU A 107 5.82 1.20 -6.89
C LEU A 107 6.60 2.09 -7.86
N VAL A 108 6.03 2.41 -9.02
CA VAL A 108 6.71 3.20 -10.05
C VAL A 108 6.00 4.54 -10.24
N SER A 109 6.78 5.62 -10.13
CA SER A 109 6.36 6.96 -10.49
C SER A 109 7.11 7.44 -11.73
N PRO A 110 6.42 7.82 -12.81
CA PRO A 110 7.06 8.34 -14.00
C PRO A 110 7.87 9.60 -13.68
N GLY A 111 9.17 9.58 -14.01
CA GLY A 111 10.07 10.71 -13.80
C GLY A 111 10.69 10.83 -12.40
N HIS A 112 10.29 10.00 -11.42
CA HIS A 112 10.90 9.95 -10.09
C HIS A 112 11.61 8.62 -9.80
N GLY A 113 11.19 7.52 -10.44
CA GLY A 113 11.86 6.22 -10.36
C GLY A 113 10.94 5.11 -9.88
N ARG A 114 11.51 4.15 -9.15
CA ARG A 114 10.77 3.05 -8.51
C ARG A 114 11.12 2.96 -7.03
N TRP A 115 10.15 2.55 -6.23
CA TRP A 115 10.29 2.14 -4.83
C TRP A 115 10.12 0.64 -4.76
N ASP A 116 11.16 -0.06 -4.31
CA ASP A 116 11.10 -1.49 -4.04
C ASP A 116 10.97 -1.71 -2.52
N LEU A 117 9.79 -2.12 -2.06
CA LEU A 117 9.51 -2.36 -0.65
C LEU A 117 9.39 -3.86 -0.38
N LEU A 118 10.01 -4.34 0.70
CA LEU A 118 9.75 -5.69 1.20
C LEU A 118 8.38 -5.74 1.89
N ILE A 119 7.60 -6.77 1.63
CA ILE A 119 6.32 -7.01 2.27
C ILE A 119 6.55 -7.99 3.43
N ILE A 120 6.16 -7.59 4.64
CA ILE A 120 6.03 -8.53 5.76
C ILE A 120 4.62 -9.13 5.66
N PRO A 121 4.45 -10.46 5.59
CA PRO A 121 3.14 -11.07 5.53
C PRO A 121 2.26 -10.62 6.72
N PRO A 122 0.95 -10.38 6.51
CA PRO A 122 0.05 -10.01 7.62
C PRO A 122 -0.09 -11.14 8.65
N SER A 123 0.23 -12.38 8.28
CA SER A 123 0.29 -13.54 9.18
C SER A 123 1.52 -13.56 10.09
N THR A 124 2.53 -12.72 9.84
CA THR A 124 3.72 -12.63 10.68
C THR A 124 3.36 -12.10 12.06
N PRO A 125 3.81 -12.75 13.16
CA PRO A 125 3.56 -12.27 14.51
C PRO A 125 4.04 -10.83 14.71
N GLU A 126 3.24 -10.02 15.38
CA GLU A 126 3.55 -8.60 15.61
C GLU A 126 4.96 -8.35 16.21
N PRO A 127 5.43 -9.11 17.22
CA PRO A 127 6.77 -8.90 17.77
C PRO A 127 7.88 -9.13 16.75
N GLU A 128 7.68 -10.02 15.78
CA GLU A 128 8.64 -10.33 14.73
C GLU A 128 8.59 -9.26 13.63
N ALA A 129 7.40 -8.88 13.19
CA ALA A 129 7.22 -7.81 12.22
C ALA A 129 7.84 -6.49 12.70
N VAL A 130 7.59 -6.11 13.97
CA VAL A 130 8.19 -4.92 14.59
C VAL A 130 9.72 -5.02 14.64
N ARG A 131 10.28 -6.19 14.93
CA ARG A 131 11.74 -6.39 14.90
C ARG A 131 12.33 -6.20 13.51
N MET A 132 11.69 -6.76 12.48
CA MET A 132 12.09 -6.60 11.08
C MET A 132 12.03 -5.12 10.67
N MET A 133 10.90 -4.45 10.95
CA MET A 133 10.76 -3.01 10.68
C MET A 133 11.85 -2.20 11.40
N ALA A 134 12.08 -2.45 12.68
CA ALA A 134 13.13 -1.75 13.43
C ALA A 134 14.54 -2.06 12.90
N GLN A 135 14.79 -3.26 12.37
CA GLN A 135 16.06 -3.60 11.72
C GLN A 135 16.25 -2.85 10.40
N MET A 136 15.20 -2.76 9.58
CA MET A 136 15.21 -1.96 8.35
C MET A 136 15.51 -0.49 8.65
N ALA A 137 14.85 0.09 9.67
CA ALA A 137 15.12 1.47 10.08
C ALA A 137 16.58 1.70 10.51
N ARG A 138 17.22 0.71 11.13
CA ARG A 138 18.60 0.84 11.64
C ARG A 138 19.67 0.59 10.59
N THR A 139 19.46 -0.39 9.72
CA THR A 139 20.52 -0.94 8.86
C THR A 139 20.23 -0.78 7.37
N GLY A 140 18.98 -0.51 7.00
CA GLY A 140 18.49 -0.59 5.63
C GLY A 140 18.50 -2.01 5.06
N GLU A 141 18.74 -3.02 5.88
CA GLU A 141 18.83 -4.42 5.47
C GLU A 141 17.81 -5.26 6.23
N LEU A 142 17.21 -6.19 5.51
CA LEU A 142 16.46 -7.28 6.10
C LEU A 142 17.23 -8.56 5.84
N THR A 143 17.73 -9.16 6.91
CA THR A 143 18.23 -10.53 6.86
C THR A 143 17.00 -11.43 6.94
N PRO A 144 16.60 -12.14 5.88
CA PRO A 144 15.60 -13.18 6.03
C PRO A 144 16.19 -14.24 6.97
N ALA A 145 15.47 -14.56 8.04
CA ALA A 145 15.83 -15.61 9.00
C ALA A 145 15.75 -17.00 8.37
#